data_AF-A0A929W3H6-F1
#
_entry.id   AF-A0A929W3H6-F1
#
_cell.length_a   1.000
_cell.length_b   1.000
_cell.length_c   1.000
_cell.angle_alpha   90.00
_cell.angle_beta   90.00
_cell.angle_gamma   90.00
#
_symmetry.space_group_name_H-M   'P 1'
#
loop_
_entity.id
_entity.type
_entity.pdbx_description
1 polymer ?
#
loop_
_entity_poly.entity_id
_entity_poly.type
_entity_poly.pdbx_seq_one_letter_code
_entity_poly.pdbx_strand_id
1 'polypeptide(L)'
;MIIAVDFDGTLCENRYPDIGYPMPQAIASMRRLHEDGHYLILWTCRTGERLKDAINWLLERGIPIDRVNDHCPDNLAKYGEGGQKIYADRYIDDKAGFTSWFEEMEKLGYKD
;
A
#
# COMPACT_ATOMS: atom_id res chain seq x y z
N MET A 1 -1.64 -12.92 1.03
CA MET A 1 -2.55 -12.22 0.08
C MET A 1 -1.77 -11.16 -0.67
N ILE A 2 -2.23 -10.77 -1.86
CA ILE A 2 -1.79 -9.56 -2.55
C ILE A 2 -2.63 -8.39 -2.04
N ILE A 3 -1.98 -7.38 -1.46
CA ILE A 3 -2.64 -6.21 -0.87
C ILE A 3 -2.15 -4.96 -1.62
N ALA A 4 -3.08 -4.25 -2.26
CA ALA A 4 -2.83 -2.93 -2.83
C ALA A 4 -3.12 -1.86 -1.78
N VAL A 5 -2.16 -0.97 -1.53
CA VAL A 5 -2.24 0.04 -0.47
C VAL A 5 -2.05 1.43 -1.09
N ASP A 6 -3.05 2.29 -0.92
CA ASP A 6 -2.97 3.70 -1.27
C ASP A 6 -1.93 4.45 -0.43
N PHE A 7 -1.46 5.59 -0.94
CA PHE A 7 -0.50 6.44 -0.27
C PHE A 7 -1.15 7.62 0.48
N ASP A 8 -1.86 8.51 -0.22
CA ASP A 8 -2.29 9.81 0.27
C ASP A 8 -3.63 9.77 1.00
N GLY A 9 -3.60 9.75 2.33
CA GLY A 9 -4.77 9.53 3.19
C GLY A 9 -4.77 8.14 3.81
N THR A 10 -3.89 7.25 3.33
CA THR A 10 -3.81 5.86 3.78
C THR A 10 -2.49 5.58 4.51
N LEU A 11 -1.34 5.79 3.87
CA LEU A 11 -0.02 5.62 4.51
C LEU A 11 0.46 6.89 5.21
N CYS A 12 0.13 8.05 4.64
CA CYS A 12 0.37 9.36 5.23
C CYS A 12 -0.90 10.23 5.16
N GLU A 13 -0.94 11.34 5.89
CA GLU A 13 -1.98 12.34 5.73
C GLU A 13 -2.03 12.83 4.27
N ASN A 14 -3.23 13.07 3.75
CA ASN A 14 -3.39 13.63 2.42
C ASN A 14 -2.97 15.11 2.39
N ARG A 15 -1.78 15.36 1.83
CA ARG A 15 -1.16 16.70 1.73
C ARG A 15 -0.66 17.00 0.32
N TYR A 16 -1.15 16.27 -0.68
CA TYR A 16 -0.69 16.41 -2.06
C TYR A 16 -0.66 17.89 -2.50
N PRO A 17 0.43 18.37 -3.13
CA PRO A 17 1.56 17.61 -3.69
C PRO A 17 2.63 17.17 -2.67
N ASP A 18 2.61 17.72 -1.46
CA ASP A 18 3.55 17.39 -0.39
C ASP A 18 3.22 16.04 0.25
N ILE A 19 4.10 15.52 1.10
CA ILE A 19 3.87 14.29 1.86
C ILE A 19 3.55 14.65 3.31
N GLY A 20 2.43 14.17 3.81
CA GLY A 20 1.99 14.41 5.18
C GLY A 20 2.72 13.56 6.21
N TYR A 21 2.30 13.71 7.48
CA TYR A 21 2.78 12.82 8.54
C TYR A 21 2.28 11.38 8.31
N PRO A 22 3.02 10.34 8.76
CA PRO A 22 2.52 8.97 8.70
C PRO A 22 1.16 8.84 9.39
N MET A 23 0.24 8.09 8.78
CA MET A 23 -1.01 7.73 9.46
C MET A 23 -0.68 6.88 10.70
N PRO A 24 -1.44 7.02 11.81
CA PRO A 24 -1.22 6.21 13.00
C PRO A 24 -1.15 4.71 12.67
N GLN A 25 -0.16 4.02 13.22
CA GLN A 25 0.15 2.60 13.01
C GLN A 25 0.56 2.17 11.59
N ALA A 26 0.48 3.02 10.56
CA ALA A 26 0.78 2.65 9.17
C ALA A 26 2.09 1.87 8.99
N ILE A 27 3.18 2.37 9.59
CA ILE A 27 4.50 1.75 9.50
C ILE A 27 4.51 0.35 10.14
N ALA A 28 3.93 0.21 11.33
CA ALA A 28 3.90 -1.05 12.06
C ALA A 28 3.01 -2.07 11.35
N SER A 29 1.83 -1.66 10.89
CA SER A 29 0.89 -2.49 10.14
C SER A 29 1.50 -3.01 8.85
N MET A 30 2.11 -2.16 8.04
CA MET A 30 2.76 -2.57 6.79
C MET A 30 3.90 -3.56 7.01
N ARG A 31 4.75 -3.33 8.03
CA ARG A 31 5.80 -4.28 8.40
C ARG A 31 5.22 -5.62 8.82
N ARG A 32 4.21 -5.62 9.69
CA ARG A 32 3.59 -6.85 10.18
C ARG A 32 2.92 -7.64 9.05
N LEU A 33 2.21 -6.96 8.13
CA LEU A 33 1.63 -7.60 6.95
C LEU A 33 2.71 -8.25 6.08
N HIS A 34 3.82 -7.57 5.84
CA HIS A 34 4.92 -8.13 5.07
C HIS A 34 5.61 -9.30 5.79
N GLU A 35 5.84 -9.21 7.11
CA GLU A 35 6.42 -10.29 7.93
C GLU A 35 5.57 -11.57 7.89
N ASP A 36 4.25 -11.43 7.84
CA ASP A 36 3.31 -12.55 7.73
C ASP A 36 3.18 -13.09 6.29
N GLY A 37 3.99 -12.58 5.35
CA GLY A 37 4.08 -13.10 3.97
C GLY A 37 3.04 -12.54 3.00
N HIS A 38 2.43 -11.39 3.31
CA HIS A 38 1.60 -10.68 2.34
C HIS A 38 2.46 -9.97 1.29
N TYR A 39 1.99 -9.99 0.04
CA TYR A 39 2.63 -9.27 -1.08
C TYR A 39 2.03 -7.87 -1.16
N LEU A 40 2.84 -6.84 -0.88
CA LEU A 40 2.38 -5.46 -0.73
C LEU A 40 2.70 -4.63 -1.98
N ILE A 41 1.66 -4.02 -2.54
CA ILE A 41 1.76 -3.17 -3.72
C ILE A 41 1.44 -1.74 -3.31
N LEU A 42 2.39 -0.81 -3.49
CA LEU A 42 2.09 0.61 -3.46
C LEU A 42 1.19 0.94 -4.65
N TRP A 43 -0.05 1.37 -4.36
CA TRP A 43 -1.07 1.65 -5.36
C TRP A 43 -1.48 3.12 -5.29
N THR A 44 -0.81 3.98 -6.04
CA THR A 44 -0.95 5.44 -5.92
C THR A 44 -1.11 6.13 -7.27
N CYS A 45 -1.88 7.21 -7.29
CA CYS A 45 -1.96 8.11 -8.44
C CYS A 45 -0.72 9.00 -8.60
N ARG A 46 0.22 9.00 -7.64
CA ARG A 46 1.49 9.75 -7.78
C ARG A 46 2.30 9.20 -8.96
N THR A 47 2.89 10.11 -9.73
CA THR A 47 3.71 9.80 -10.92
C THR A 47 4.95 10.69 -10.96
N GLY A 48 5.93 10.33 -11.80
CA GLY A 48 7.17 11.10 -11.98
C GLY A 48 7.92 11.34 -10.67
N GLU A 49 8.39 12.57 -10.45
CA GLU A 49 9.10 12.94 -9.21
C GLU A 49 8.25 12.73 -7.95
N ARG A 50 6.92 12.89 -8.01
CA ARG A 50 6.06 12.66 -6.84
C ARG A 50 5.98 11.20 -6.45
N LEU A 51 6.06 10.29 -7.42
CA LEU A 51 6.14 8.85 -7.13
C LEU A 51 7.48 8.51 -6.51
N LYS A 52 8.56 9.11 -7.01
CA LYS A 52 9.91 8.95 -6.45
C LYS A 52 9.99 9.45 -5.01
N ASP A 53 9.40 10.62 -4.72
CA ASP A 53 9.30 11.17 -3.37
C ASP A 53 8.57 10.19 -2.43
N ALA A 54 7.44 9.62 -2.87
CA ALA A 54 6.70 8.63 -2.10
C ALA A 54 7.51 7.35 -1.84
N ILE A 55 8.20 6.82 -2.85
CA ILE A 55 9.08 5.65 -2.70
C ILE A 55 10.20 5.93 -1.71
N ASN A 56 10.88 7.08 -1.82
CA ASN A 56 11.93 7.46 -0.88
C ASN A 56 11.39 7.58 0.55
N TRP A 57 10.20 8.16 0.72
CA TRP A 57 9.56 8.28 2.03
C TRP A 57 9.29 6.91 2.68
N LEU A 58 8.90 5.91 1.89
CA LEU A 58 8.74 4.52 2.34
C LEU A 58 10.09 3.91 2.75
N LEU A 59 11.10 4.05 1.91
CA LEU A 59 12.46 3.51 2.14
C LEU A 59 13.08 4.09 3.42
N GLU A 60 13.02 5.41 3.61
CA GLU A 60 13.53 6.10 4.80
C GLU A 60 12.88 5.60 6.11
N ARG A 61 11.63 5.16 6.03
CA ARG A 61 10.86 4.65 7.18
C ARG A 61 10.91 3.15 7.28
N GLY A 62 11.60 2.45 6.37
CA GLY A 62 11.63 1.00 6.32
C GLY A 62 10.24 0.39 6.22
N ILE A 63 9.37 0.97 5.39
CA ILE A 63 8.08 0.39 5.02
C ILE A 63 8.33 -0.54 3.82
N PRO A 64 8.13 -1.85 3.97
CA PRO A 64 8.35 -2.79 2.87
C PRO A 64 7.23 -2.71 1.83
N ILE A 65 7.61 -2.77 0.56
CA ILE A 65 6.72 -2.93 -0.59
C ILE A 65 7.40 -3.84 -1.63
N ASP A 66 6.63 -4.72 -2.25
CA ASP A 66 7.12 -5.66 -3.26
C ASP A 66 6.97 -5.09 -4.67
N ARG A 67 6.00 -4.20 -4.87
CA ARG A 67 5.72 -3.60 -6.17
C ARG A 67 5.14 -2.19 -6.05
N VAL A 68 5.27 -1.42 -7.12
CA VAL A 68 4.69 -0.09 -7.27
C VAL A 68 3.85 -0.06 -8.54
N ASN A 69 2.55 0.22 -8.41
CA ASN A 69 1.60 0.41 -9.52
C ASN A 69 1.67 -0.64 -10.62
N ASP A 70 1.95 -1.89 -10.26
CA ASP A 70 2.07 -2.99 -11.21
C ASP A 70 1.66 -4.31 -10.58
N HIS A 71 1.34 -5.30 -11.42
CA HIS A 71 0.82 -6.59 -11.00
C HIS A 71 1.89 -7.45 -10.30
N CYS A 72 1.45 -8.29 -9.38
CA CYS A 72 2.27 -9.37 -8.83
C CYS A 72 2.71 -10.32 -9.97
N PRO A 73 3.99 -10.76 -10.03
CA PRO A 73 4.49 -11.66 -11.07
C PRO A 73 3.68 -12.95 -11.24
N ASP A 74 3.17 -13.52 -10.13
CA ASP A 74 2.36 -14.74 -10.17
C ASP A 74 1.04 -14.54 -10.91
N ASN A 75 0.45 -13.34 -10.82
CA ASN A 75 -0.76 -13.00 -11.58
C ASN A 75 -0.46 -12.84 -13.07
N LEU A 76 0.67 -12.22 -13.43
CA LEU A 76 1.09 -12.09 -14.82
C LEU A 76 1.37 -13.47 -15.43
N ALA A 77 2.05 -14.36 -14.68
CA ALA A 77 2.32 -15.72 -15.13
C ALA A 77 1.03 -16.53 -15.33
N LYS A 78 0.00 -16.31 -14.50
CA LYS A 78 -1.26 -17.05 -14.55
C LYS A 78 -2.25 -16.52 -15.59
N TYR A 79 -2.34 -15.20 -15.77
CA TYR A 79 -3.39 -14.57 -16.56
C TYR A 79 -2.90 -13.81 -17.79
N GLY A 80 -1.57 -13.70 -18.00
CA GLY A 80 -0.96 -12.97 -19.10
C GLY A 80 -0.74 -11.49 -18.78
N GLU A 81 -0.50 -10.68 -19.83
CA GLU A 81 -0.32 -9.23 -19.68
C GLU A 81 -1.56 -8.59 -19.05
N GLY A 82 -1.39 -8.04 -17.85
CA GLY A 82 -2.47 -7.42 -17.08
C GLY A 82 -2.90 -6.07 -17.65
N GLY A 83 -4.17 -5.71 -17.46
CA GLY A 83 -4.65 -4.35 -17.76
C GLY A 83 -4.11 -3.31 -16.76
N GLN A 84 -4.50 -2.03 -16.95
CA GLN A 84 -4.06 -0.93 -16.07
C GLN A 84 -4.57 -1.03 -14.62
N LYS A 85 -5.66 -1.78 -14.39
CA LYS A 85 -6.18 -2.03 -13.04
C LYS A 85 -5.40 -3.17 -12.40
N ILE A 86 -4.67 -2.87 -11.33
CA ILE A 86 -3.92 -3.86 -10.55
C ILE A 86 -4.89 -4.84 -9.90
N TYR A 87 -4.60 -6.14 -9.97
CA TYR A 87 -5.31 -7.14 -9.18
C TYR A 87 -4.72 -7.21 -7.77
N ALA A 88 -5.59 -7.19 -6.77
CA ALA A 88 -5.27 -7.49 -5.38
C ALA A 88 -6.44 -8.23 -4.71
N ASP A 89 -6.13 -9.04 -3.71
CA ASP A 89 -7.13 -9.69 -2.84
C ASP A 89 -7.79 -8.66 -1.91
N ARG A 90 -7.03 -7.61 -1.54
CA ARG A 90 -7.48 -6.50 -0.70
C ARG A 90 -6.96 -5.17 -1.26
N TYR A 91 -7.83 -4.15 -1.27
CA TYR A 91 -7.46 -2.77 -1.54
C TYR A 91 -7.67 -1.99 -0.24
N ILE A 92 -6.64 -1.30 0.22
CA ILE A 92 -6.66 -0.42 1.39
C ILE A 92 -6.50 1.00 0.87
N ASP A 93 -7.59 1.78 0.92
CA ASP A 93 -7.66 3.08 0.26
C ASP A 93 -8.66 4.01 0.99
N ASP A 94 -8.25 5.25 1.27
CA ASP A 94 -9.03 6.26 1.98
C ASP A 94 -10.34 6.63 1.27
N LYS A 95 -10.41 6.45 -0.04
CA LYS A 95 -11.63 6.62 -0.87
C LYS A 95 -12.47 5.35 -0.95
N ALA A 96 -12.02 4.23 -0.38
CA ALA A 96 -12.71 2.94 -0.41
C ALA A 96 -13.14 2.43 0.98
N GLY A 97 -13.37 3.35 1.95
CA GLY A 97 -13.87 3.00 3.28
C GLY A 97 -12.79 2.59 4.29
N PHE A 98 -11.52 2.89 3.99
CA PHE A 98 -10.47 2.91 5.01
C PHE A 98 -10.71 4.07 5.98
N THR A 99 -10.57 3.77 7.27
CA THR A 99 -10.83 4.69 8.39
C THR A 99 -9.58 4.85 9.26
N SER A 100 -8.95 3.72 9.62
CA SER A 100 -7.69 3.67 10.34
C SER A 100 -6.98 2.34 10.10
N TRP A 101 -5.66 2.32 10.31
CA TRP A 101 -4.88 1.09 10.29
C TRP A 101 -5.28 0.12 11.39
N PHE A 102 -5.73 0.61 12.55
CA PHE A 102 -6.22 -0.24 13.62
C PHE A 102 -7.44 -1.07 13.16
N GLU A 103 -8.48 -0.39 12.66
CA GLU A 103 -9.69 -1.07 12.17
C GLU A 103 -9.40 -1.96 10.95
N GLU A 104 -8.47 -1.55 10.09
CA GLU A 104 -8.10 -2.34 8.93
C GLU A 104 -7.36 -3.62 9.31
N MET A 105 -6.45 -3.55 10.28
CA MET A 105 -5.76 -4.72 10.82
C MET A 105 -6.75 -5.67 11.51
N GLU A 106 -7.73 -5.17 12.28
CA GLU A 106 -8.79 -5.99 12.86
C GLU A 106 -9.63 -6.72 11.79
N LYS A 107 -9.99 -6.04 10.69
CA LYS A 107 -10.71 -6.64 9.56
C LYS A 107 -9.90 -7.76 8.89
N LEU A 108 -8.57 -7.64 8.89
CA LEU A 108 -7.64 -8.64 8.38
C LEU A 108 -7.38 -9.77 9.39
N GLY A 109 -7.99 -9.73 10.58
CA GLY A 109 -7.88 -10.76 11.61
C GLY A 109 -6.71 -10.59 12.57
N TYR A 110 -5.99 -9.48 12.47
CA TYR A 110 -4.95 -9.12 13.42
C TYR A 110 -5.61 -8.56 14.68
N LYS A 111 -5.46 -9.30 15.77
CA LYS A 111 -5.90 -8.88 17.10
C LYS A 111 -4.67 -8.81 17.97
N ASP A 112 -4.25 -7.58 18.27
CA ASP A 112 -3.34 -7.31 19.38
C ASP A 112 -4.16 -6.87 20.60
#